data_AF-A0A524IXY5-F1
#
_entry.id   AF-A0A524IXY5-F1
#
_cell.length_a   1.000
_cell.length_b   1.000
_cell.length_c   1.000
_cell.angle_alpha   90.00
_cell.angle_beta   90.00
_cell.angle_gamma   90.00
#
_symmetry.space_group_name_H-M   'P 1'
#
loop_
_entity.id
_entity.type
_entity.pdbx_description
1 polymer ?
#
loop_
_entity_poly.entity_id
_entity_poly.type
_entity_poly.pdbx_seq_one_letter_code
_entity_poly.pdbx_strand_id
1 'polypeptide(L)'
;MSKTPTLEGQFAELTDPRSDHTKRHKFIDIMIISILVIICGADGWTDVELFGQSKEGWLRKFLELPNGVPSHDTFGRVFARLDAQEFQACFINWVQATHELATGQVIALDGKGLRGTGDRYLGKQAF
;
A
#
# COMPACT_ATOMS: atom_id res chain seq x y z
N MET A 1 15.97 -18.26 -10.54
CA MET A 1 14.91 -17.33 -10.97
C MET A 1 14.22 -16.84 -9.71
N SER A 2 14.54 -15.63 -9.24
CA SER A 2 13.91 -15.05 -8.06
C SER A 2 12.44 -14.79 -8.40
N LYS A 3 11.54 -15.46 -7.68
CA LYS A 3 10.09 -15.27 -7.81
C LYS A 3 9.81 -13.85 -7.31
N THR A 4 9.31 -12.95 -8.16
CA THR A 4 8.90 -11.61 -7.73
C THR A 4 7.86 -11.79 -6.62
N PRO A 5 8.12 -11.32 -5.37
CA PRO A 5 7.11 -11.32 -4.32
C PRO A 5 5.90 -10.51 -4.79
N THR A 6 4.84 -11.21 -5.20
CA THR A 6 3.56 -10.58 -5.51
C THR A 6 2.82 -10.32 -4.21
N LEU A 7 2.14 -9.18 -4.14
CA LEU A 7 1.37 -8.78 -2.96
C LEU A 7 0.27 -9.80 -2.65
N GLU A 8 -0.34 -10.38 -3.69
CA GLU A 8 -1.25 -11.53 -3.58
C GLU A 8 -0.63 -12.72 -2.86
N GLY A 9 0.64 -13.06 -3.13
CA GLY A 9 1.30 -14.21 -2.52
C GLY A 9 1.71 -13.98 -1.05
N GLN A 10 2.05 -12.74 -0.68
CA GLN A 10 2.43 -12.41 0.70
C GLN A 10 1.20 -12.29 1.63
N PHE A 11 0.07 -11.86 1.08
CA PHE A 11 -1.20 -11.75 1.79
C PHE A 11 -2.10 -12.99 1.60
N ALA A 12 -1.69 -13.99 0.80
CA ALA A 12 -2.41 -15.26 0.67
C ALA A 12 -2.40 -16.08 1.97
N GLU A 13 -1.32 -15.95 2.75
CA GLU A 13 -1.18 -16.62 4.05
C GLU A 13 -1.95 -15.91 5.17
N LEU A 14 -2.43 -14.68 4.92
CA LEU A 14 -3.20 -13.93 5.90
C LEU A 14 -4.60 -14.53 6.01
N THR A 15 -4.94 -14.96 7.22
CA THR A 15 -6.25 -15.53 7.52
C THR A 15 -7.36 -14.51 7.28
N ASP A 16 -8.32 -14.84 6.41
CA ASP A 16 -9.52 -14.02 6.21
C ASP A 16 -10.47 -14.19 7.40
N PRO A 17 -10.61 -13.19 8.30
CA PRO A 17 -11.40 -13.33 9.53
C PRO A 17 -12.91 -13.23 9.28
N ARG A 18 -13.33 -13.08 8.01
CA ARG A 18 -14.73 -12.87 7.64
C ARG A 18 -15.45 -14.21 7.54
N SER A 19 -16.68 -14.24 8.06
CA SER A 19 -17.62 -15.34 7.83
C SER A 19 -18.02 -15.41 6.35
N ASP A 20 -18.30 -16.61 5.83
CA ASP A 20 -18.59 -16.82 4.39
C ASP A 20 -19.75 -15.96 3.87
N HIS A 21 -20.78 -15.76 4.70
CA HIS A 21 -21.93 -14.92 4.34
C HIS A 21 -21.60 -13.42 4.17
N THR A 22 -20.40 -12.97 4.58
CA THR A 22 -19.94 -11.58 4.43
C THR A 22 -18.90 -11.39 3.30
N LYS A 23 -18.57 -12.44 2.55
CA LYS A 23 -17.52 -12.42 1.51
C LYS A 23 -18.04 -11.94 0.14
N ARG A 24 -18.65 -10.75 0.09
CA ARG A 24 -19.03 -10.12 -1.19
C ARG A 24 -17.82 -9.60 -1.97
N HIS A 25 -16.87 -8.99 -1.29
CA HIS A 25 -15.65 -8.47 -1.91
C HIS A 25 -14.49 -9.43 -1.66
N LYS A 26 -13.53 -9.52 -2.58
CA LYS A 26 -12.33 -10.34 -2.35
C LYS A 26 -11.52 -9.77 -1.19
N PHE A 27 -10.99 -10.65 -0.35
CA PHE A 27 -10.20 -10.23 0.81
C PHE A 27 -8.97 -9.44 0.37
N ILE A 28 -8.28 -9.94 -0.65
CA ILE A 28 -7.08 -9.31 -1.20
C ILE A 28 -7.35 -7.91 -1.76
N ASP A 29 -8.49 -7.70 -2.44
CA ASP A 29 -8.90 -6.38 -2.94
C ASP A 29 -9.08 -5.39 -1.79
N ILE A 30 -9.71 -5.82 -0.69
CA ILE A 30 -9.89 -4.99 0.52
C ILE A 30 -8.52 -4.61 1.10
N MET A 31 -7.59 -5.57 1.20
CA MET A 31 -6.25 -5.32 1.75
C MET A 31 -5.45 -4.36 0.89
N ILE A 32 -5.42 -4.55 -0.43
CA ILE A 32 -4.65 -3.70 -1.35
C ILE A 32 -5.16 -2.27 -1.34
N ILE A 33 -6.48 -2.07 -1.46
CA ILE A 33 -7.05 -0.71 -1.46
C ILE A 33 -6.71 -0.01 -0.14
N SER A 34 -6.84 -0.71 0.99
CA SER A 34 -6.55 -0.12 2.31
C SER A 34 -5.08 0.28 2.44
N ILE A 35 -4.14 -0.59 2.07
CA ILE A 35 -2.71 -0.31 2.13
C ILE A 35 -2.33 0.89 1.27
N LEU A 36 -2.84 0.95 0.03
CA LEU A 36 -2.56 2.07 -0.89
C LEU A 36 -3.00 3.40 -0.28
N VAL A 37 -4.20 3.44 0.27
CA VAL A 37 -4.78 4.68 0.79
C VAL A 37 -4.16 5.10 2.11
N ILE A 38 -3.82 4.15 2.98
CA ILE A 38 -3.09 4.41 4.23
C ILE A 38 -1.68 4.97 3.96
N ILE A 39 -0.96 4.42 2.98
CA ILE A 39 0.35 4.96 2.56
C ILE A 39 0.22 6.39 2.03
N CYS A 40 -0.89 6.72 1.37
CA CYS A 40 -1.19 8.07 0.93
C CYS A 40 -1.64 9.02 2.06
N GLY A 41 -1.72 8.55 3.31
CA GLY A 41 -2.01 9.38 4.47
C GLY A 41 -3.49 9.59 4.75
N ALA A 42 -4.35 8.60 4.46
CA ALA A 42 -5.76 8.66 4.84
C ALA A 42 -5.97 8.58 6.35
N ASP A 43 -6.99 9.30 6.84
CA ASP A 43 -7.32 9.41 8.27
C ASP A 43 -8.42 8.43 8.71
N GLY A 44 -9.14 7.81 7.75
CA GLY A 44 -10.16 6.81 8.07
C GLY A 44 -10.74 6.03 6.90
N TRP A 45 -11.67 5.12 7.20
CA TRP A 45 -12.28 4.22 6.21
C TRP A 45 -13.14 4.92 5.15
N THR A 46 -13.70 6.09 5.49
CA THR A 46 -14.44 6.92 4.53
C THR A 46 -13.53 7.41 3.42
N ASP A 47 -12.27 7.77 3.74
CA ASP A 47 -11.28 8.18 2.75
C ASP A 47 -10.85 7.00 1.87
N VAL A 48 -10.74 5.80 2.46
CA VAL A 48 -10.45 4.56 1.73
C VAL A 48 -11.55 4.25 0.71
N GLU A 49 -12.82 4.34 1.11
CA GLU A 49 -13.96 4.18 0.21
C GLU A 49 -13.95 5.25 -0.89
N LEU A 50 -13.80 6.53 -0.52
CA LEU A 50 -13.81 7.65 -1.45
C LEU A 50 -12.70 7.53 -2.50
N PHE A 51 -11.48 7.18 -2.08
CA PHE A 51 -10.37 6.92 -2.99
C PHE A 51 -10.69 5.75 -3.91
N GLY A 52 -11.16 4.64 -3.35
CA GLY A 52 -11.52 3.45 -4.10
C GLY A 52 -12.52 3.76 -5.21
N GLN A 53 -13.59 4.48 -4.89
CA GLN A 53 -14.61 4.92 -5.86
C GLN A 53 -14.02 5.87 -6.90
N SER A 54 -13.24 6.87 -6.46
CA SER A 54 -12.63 7.87 -7.34
C SER A 54 -11.61 7.27 -8.32
N LYS A 55 -10.98 6.15 -7.94
CA LYS A 55 -9.94 5.47 -8.73
C LYS A 55 -10.36 4.09 -9.21
N GLU A 56 -11.65 3.74 -9.15
CA GLU A 56 -12.13 2.38 -9.45
C GLU A 56 -11.68 1.91 -10.84
N GLY A 57 -11.81 2.76 -11.87
CA GLY A 57 -11.37 2.43 -13.22
C GLY A 57 -9.86 2.17 -13.35
N TRP A 58 -9.04 2.78 -12.49
CA TRP A 58 -7.61 2.49 -12.42
C TRP A 58 -7.34 1.22 -11.62
N LEU A 59 -8.03 1.03 -10.48
CA LEU A 59 -7.92 -0.15 -9.63
C LEU A 59 -8.29 -1.43 -10.38
N ARG A 60 -9.32 -1.39 -11.25
CA ARG A 60 -9.73 -2.54 -12.08
C ARG A 60 -8.68 -3.04 -13.06
N LYS A 61 -7.59 -2.29 -13.29
CA LYS A 61 -6.44 -2.77 -14.07
C LYS A 61 -5.58 -3.77 -13.31
N PHE A 62 -5.69 -3.79 -11.99
CA PHE A 62 -4.86 -4.60 -11.08
C PHE A 62 -5.68 -5.51 -10.18
N LEU A 63 -6.93 -5.14 -9.88
CA LEU A 63 -7.84 -5.82 -8.97
C LEU A 63 -9.10 -6.28 -9.71
N GLU A 64 -9.71 -7.37 -9.25
CA GLU A 64 -10.91 -7.90 -9.90
C GLU A 64 -12.16 -7.09 -9.56
N LEU A 65 -12.32 -6.69 -8.30
CA LEU A 65 -13.47 -5.91 -7.80
C LEU A 65 -14.82 -6.46 -8.31
N PRO A 66 -15.13 -7.75 -8.03
CA PRO A 66 -16.31 -8.42 -8.59
C PRO A 66 -17.63 -7.75 -8.19
N ASN A 67 -17.65 -7.11 -7.03
CA ASN A 67 -18.79 -6.36 -6.50
C ASN A 67 -18.47 -4.87 -6.30
N GLY A 68 -17.49 -4.35 -7.06
CA GLY A 68 -17.02 -2.98 -6.93
C GLY A 68 -16.23 -2.72 -5.64
N VAL A 69 -16.08 -1.43 -5.33
CA VAL A 69 -15.34 -0.94 -4.17
C VAL A 69 -16.13 -1.23 -2.89
N PRO A 70 -15.52 -1.85 -1.86
CA PRO A 70 -16.17 -2.03 -0.55
C PRO A 70 -16.55 -0.70 0.11
N SER A 71 -17.60 -0.69 0.93
CA SER A 71 -17.94 0.48 1.74
C SER A 71 -16.98 0.68 2.92
N HIS A 72 -16.93 1.88 3.49
CA HIS A 72 -16.18 2.18 4.72
C HIS A 72 -16.52 1.22 5.88
N ASP A 73 -17.80 0.87 6.05
CA ASP A 73 -18.25 -0.14 7.03
C ASP A 73 -17.65 -1.52 6.78
N THR A 74 -17.50 -1.89 5.49
CA THR A 74 -16.89 -3.16 5.11
C THR A 74 -15.42 -3.16 5.48
N PHE A 75 -14.67 -2.11 5.13
CA PHE A 75 -13.28 -1.98 5.56
C PHE A 75 -13.15 -2.05 7.09
N GLY A 76 -13.89 -1.20 7.80
CA GLY A 76 -13.83 -1.14 9.27
C GLY A 76 -14.13 -2.48 9.93
N ARG A 77 -15.17 -3.20 9.48
CA ARG A 77 -15.52 -4.52 10.03
C ARG A 77 -14.46 -5.59 9.77
N VAL A 78 -13.76 -5.53 8.64
CA VAL A 78 -12.70 -6.49 8.32
C VAL A 78 -11.49 -6.23 9.22
N PHE A 79 -11.01 -5.00 9.25
CA PHE A 79 -9.83 -4.64 10.05
C PHE A 79 -10.09 -4.73 11.56
N ALA A 80 -11.33 -4.54 12.03
CA ALA A 80 -11.69 -4.76 13.43
C ALA A 80 -11.61 -6.23 13.87
N ARG A 81 -11.63 -7.18 12.93
CA ARG A 81 -11.55 -8.63 13.19
C ARG A 81 -10.21 -9.23 12.78
N LEU A 82 -9.39 -8.47 12.09
CA LEU A 82 -8.12 -8.92 11.57
C LEU A 82 -7.13 -9.11 12.71
N ASP A 83 -6.38 -10.22 12.70
CA ASP A 83 -5.29 -10.40 13.64
C ASP A 83 -4.17 -9.40 13.32
N ALA A 84 -3.92 -8.48 14.24
CA ALA A 84 -2.95 -7.41 14.04
C ALA A 84 -1.52 -7.92 13.94
N GLN A 85 -1.19 -9.03 14.62
CA GLN A 85 0.17 -9.59 14.65
C GLN A 85 0.46 -10.32 13.34
N GLU A 86 -0.50 -11.12 12.86
CA GLU A 86 -0.44 -11.80 11.56
C GLU A 86 -0.35 -10.78 10.42
N PHE A 87 -1.21 -9.76 10.44
CA PHE A 87 -1.18 -8.69 9.45
C PHE A 87 0.15 -7.94 9.45
N GLN A 88 0.68 -7.57 10.63
CA GLN A 88 1.98 -6.90 10.74
C GLN A 88 3.11 -7.76 10.17
N ALA A 89 3.11 -9.07 10.47
CA ALA A 89 4.13 -9.98 9.95
C ALA A 89 4.07 -10.08 8.42
N CYS A 90 2.87 -10.28 7.85
CA CYS A 90 2.66 -10.27 6.41
C CYS A 90 3.09 -8.94 5.76
N PHE A 91 2.74 -7.81 6.37
CA PHE A 91 3.10 -6.49 5.88
C PHE A 91 4.62 -6.26 5.88
N ILE A 92 5.32 -6.60 6.97
CA ILE A 92 6.77 -6.47 7.06
C ILE A 92 7.45 -7.36 6.01
N ASN A 93 7.02 -8.61 5.88
CA ASN A 93 7.57 -9.55 4.89
C ASN A 93 7.38 -9.00 3.47
N TRP A 94 6.21 -8.46 3.17
CA TRP A 94 5.95 -7.81 1.90
C TRP A 94 6.87 -6.61 1.66
N VAL A 95 7.01 -5.70 2.63
CA VAL A 95 7.90 -4.53 2.52
C VAL A 95 9.35 -4.98 2.28
N GLN A 96 9.86 -5.95 3.04
CA GLN A 96 11.22 -6.48 2.87
C GLN A 96 11.42 -7.08 1.49
N ALA A 97 10.47 -7.90 1.04
CA ALA A 97 10.53 -8.53 -0.27
C ALA A 97 10.46 -7.50 -1.42
N THR A 98 9.69 -6.42 -1.26
CA THR A 98 9.68 -5.29 -2.21
C THR A 98 10.98 -4.48 -2.17
N HIS A 99 11.59 -4.30 -0.99
CA HIS A 99 12.88 -3.60 -0.87
C HIS A 99 14.01 -4.38 -1.54
N GLU A 100 14.06 -5.71 -1.39
CA GLU A 100 15.05 -6.56 -2.06
C GLU A 100 14.94 -6.46 -3.60
N LEU A 101 13.73 -6.33 -4.13
CA LEU A 101 13.51 -6.04 -5.55
C LEU A 101 13.92 -4.61 -5.94
N ALA A 102 13.76 -3.66 -5.03
CA ALA A 102 14.05 -2.24 -5.24
C ALA A 102 15.54 -1.90 -5.00
N THR A 103 16.36 -2.79 -4.44
CA THR A 103 17.82 -2.61 -4.30
C THR A 103 18.49 -2.47 -5.67
N GLY A 104 18.50 -1.23 -6.17
CA GLY A 104 18.89 -0.82 -7.52
C GLY A 104 18.15 0.44 -8.01
N GLN A 105 16.96 0.71 -7.49
CA GLN A 105 16.19 1.93 -7.73
C GLN A 105 16.04 2.72 -6.43
N VAL A 106 16.95 3.66 -6.22
CA VAL A 106 16.79 4.70 -5.20
C VAL A 106 15.61 5.58 -5.61
N ILE A 107 14.43 5.34 -5.03
CA ILE A 107 13.27 6.23 -5.19
C ILE A 107 13.25 7.14 -3.97
N ALA A 108 13.63 8.41 -4.18
CA ALA A 108 13.42 9.44 -3.19
C ALA A 108 11.91 9.66 -3.03
N LEU A 109 11.34 9.21 -1.91
CA LEU A 109 9.95 9.45 -1.51
C LEU A 109 9.77 10.83 -0.88
N ASP A 110 10.86 11.53 -0.56
CA ASP A 110 10.81 12.92 -0.09
C ASP A 110 10.46 13.83 -1.27
N GLY A 111 9.42 14.65 -1.13
CA GLY A 111 9.00 15.66 -2.11
C GLY A 111 10.03 16.77 -2.37
N LYS A 112 11.24 16.65 -1.84
CA LYS A 112 12.38 17.48 -2.21
C LYS A 112 13.21 16.74 -3.24
N GLY A 113 13.03 17.15 -4.50
CA GLY A 113 14.06 16.93 -5.50
C GLY A 113 15.38 17.51 -4.98
N LEU A 114 16.46 16.73 -5.05
CA LEU A 114 17.84 17.16 -4.83
C LEU A 114 18.15 18.32 -5.80
N ARG A 115 17.85 19.55 -5.37
CA ARG A 115 18.34 20.76 -6.02
C ARG A 115 19.77 20.95 -5.58
N GLY A 116 20.69 20.43 -6.39
CA GLY A 116 22.10 20.76 -6.28
C GLY A 116 22.29 22.26 -6.46
N THR A 117 22.59 22.98 -5.38
CA THR A 117 23.36 24.21 -5.46
C THR A 117 24.82 23.82 -5.67
N GLY A 118 25.17 23.62 -6.94
CA GLY A 118 26.56 23.76 -7.36
C GLY A 118 26.87 25.25 -7.39
N ASP A 119 27.72 25.71 -6.48
CA ASP A 119 28.83 26.54 -6.93
C ASP A 119 30.05 26.32 -6.03
N ARG A 120 31.03 25.64 -6.60
CA ARG A 120 32.42 25.68 -6.15
C ARG A 120 33.04 26.85 -6.90
N TYR A 121 33.18 27.99 -6.25
CA TYR A 121 34.15 29.00 -6.66
C TYR A 121 35.09 29.35 -5.51
N LEU A 122 36.37 29.27 -5.82
CA LEU A 122 37.50 29.44 -4.92
C LEU A 122 37.64 30.89 -4.45
N GLY A 123 37.95 31.03 -3.15
CA GLY A 123 38.92 32.00 -2.61
C GLY A 123 38.57 33.50 -2.67
N LYS A 124 38.43 34.12 -1.49
CA LYS A 124 39.36 35.14 -0.98
C LYS A 124 38.99 35.57 0.44
N GLN A 125 40.03 35.93 1.18
CA GLN A 125 40.06 36.34 2.58
C GLN A 125 39.23 37.62 2.81
N ALA A 126 38.54 37.68 3.94
CA ALA A 126 37.94 38.91 4.45
C ALA A 126 39.05 39.78 5.06
N PHE A 127 39.13 41.03 4.60
CA PHE A 127 39.70 42.15 5.34
C PHE A 127 38.61 42.76 6.22
#